data_AF-A0A6X9QC15-F1
#
_entry.id   AF-A0A6X9QC15-F1
#
_cell.length_a   1.000
_cell.length_b   1.000
_cell.length_c   1.000
_cell.angle_alpha   90.00
_cell.angle_beta   90.00
_cell.angle_gamma   90.00
#
_symmetry.space_group_name_H-M   'P 1'
#
loop_
_entity.id
_entity.type
_entity.pdbx_description
1 polymer ?
#
loop_
_entity_poly.entity_id
_entity_poly.type
_entity_poly.pdbx_seq_one_letter_code
_entity_poly.pdbx_strand_id
1 'polypeptide(L)'
;MLTVIELLIGVVVIVGVARYIIKGYSATGVLFVGGLVLLIISALMGHKVLPASETSTGYTATDIVEYIKILLMSRGGDLGMMIMMLCGFAAYMTHIGANDMVVKLASKPLQYINSPYLLMIAAYFVACLMSLAVSSATGLGVLLMATLFPVMVNVGISRGAAAAICASPAAI
;
A
#
# COMPACT_ATOMS: atom_id res chain seq x y z
N MET A 1 -30.79 -8.44 17.04
CA MET A 1 -31.24 -8.72 15.67
C MET A 1 -30.57 -7.84 14.61
N LEU A 2 -30.23 -6.56 14.88
CA LEU A 2 -29.48 -5.71 13.91
C LEU A 2 -28.10 -6.26 13.55
N THR A 3 -27.36 -6.82 14.50
CA THR A 3 -25.98 -7.30 14.31
C THR A 3 -25.82 -8.44 13.30
N VAL A 4 -26.81 -9.32 13.16
CA VAL A 4 -26.75 -10.45 12.20
C VAL A 4 -27.00 -9.96 10.77
N ILE A 5 -27.86 -8.96 10.60
CA ILE A 5 -28.16 -8.34 9.30
C ILE A 5 -26.94 -7.54 8.80
N GLU A 6 -26.28 -6.79 9.70
CA GLU A 6 -25.03 -6.07 9.41
C GLU A 6 -23.91 -7.01 8.95
N LEU A 7 -23.75 -8.14 9.64
CA LEU A 7 -22.78 -9.18 9.27
C LEU A 7 -23.09 -9.79 7.89
N LEU A 8 -24.36 -10.05 7.60
CA LEU A 8 -24.79 -10.59 6.31
C LEU A 8 -24.51 -9.62 5.16
N ILE A 9 -24.81 -8.33 5.35
CA ILE A 9 -24.50 -7.27 4.38
C ILE A 9 -22.99 -7.17 4.17
N GLY A 10 -22.20 -7.18 5.25
CA GLY A 10 -20.74 -7.15 5.18
C GLY A 10 -20.17 -8.32 4.36
N VAL A 11 -20.66 -9.55 4.61
CA VAL A 11 -20.25 -10.74 3.86
C VAL A 11 -20.60 -10.63 2.38
N VAL A 12 -21.80 -10.15 2.04
CA VAL A 12 -22.21 -9.96 0.64
C VAL A 12 -21.29 -8.96 -0.08
N VAL A 13 -20.98 -7.83 0.57
CA VAL A 13 -20.07 -6.83 -0.01
C VAL A 13 -18.64 -7.38 -0.14
N ILE A 14 -18.13 -8.11 0.85
CA ILE A 14 -16.79 -8.73 0.79
C ILE A 14 -16.71 -9.73 -0.36
N VAL A 15 -17.71 -10.60 -0.53
CA VAL A 15 -17.76 -11.57 -1.63
C VAL A 15 -17.84 -10.86 -2.97
N GLY A 16 -18.62 -9.77 -3.06
CA GLY A 16 -18.68 -8.92 -4.24
C GLY A 16 -17.31 -8.34 -4.60
N VAL A 17 -16.68 -7.63 -3.66
CA VAL A 17 -15.35 -7.02 -3.82
C VAL A 17 -14.31 -8.08 -4.19
N ALA A 18 -14.29 -9.21 -3.50
CA ALA A 18 -13.36 -10.31 -3.77
C ALA A 18 -13.51 -10.86 -5.20
N ARG A 19 -14.76 -11.05 -5.68
CA ARG A 19 -15.00 -11.46 -7.07
C ARG A 19 -14.50 -10.43 -8.08
N TYR A 20 -14.75 -9.15 -7.85
CA TYR A 20 -14.30 -8.10 -8.76
C TYR A 20 -12.77 -8.01 -8.81
N ILE A 21 -12.07 -8.21 -7.68
CA ILE A 21 -10.61 -8.27 -7.64
C ILE A 21 -10.09 -9.48 -8.44
N ILE A 22 -10.66 -10.68 -8.23
CA ILE A 22 -10.27 -11.90 -8.97
C ILE A 22 -10.51 -11.75 -10.48
N LYS A 23 -11.56 -11.02 -10.88
CA LYS A 23 -11.89 -10.76 -12.29
C LYS A 23 -10.95 -9.75 -12.97
N GLY A 24 -9.93 -9.26 -12.25
CA GLY A 24 -8.88 -8.41 -12.80
C GLY A 24 -9.19 -6.91 -12.76
N TYR A 25 -10.21 -6.48 -12.00
CA TYR A 25 -10.43 -5.05 -11.77
C TYR A 25 -9.42 -4.50 -10.76
N SER A 26 -9.12 -3.19 -10.84
CA SER A 26 -8.15 -2.55 -9.95
C SER A 26 -8.61 -2.62 -8.49
N ALA A 27 -7.81 -3.27 -7.64
CA ALA A 27 -8.16 -3.47 -6.23
C ALA A 27 -8.50 -2.16 -5.52
N THR A 28 -7.74 -1.10 -5.77
CA THR A 28 -7.97 0.25 -5.21
C THR A 28 -9.36 0.79 -5.54
N GLY A 29 -9.79 0.68 -6.81
CA GLY A 29 -11.09 1.18 -7.25
C GLY A 29 -12.24 0.36 -6.68
N VAL A 30 -12.10 -0.96 -6.69
CA VAL A 30 -13.13 -1.87 -6.16
C VAL A 30 -13.31 -1.71 -4.64
N LEU A 31 -12.20 -1.58 -3.89
CA LEU A 31 -12.23 -1.32 -2.45
C LEU A 31 -12.86 0.04 -2.12
N PHE A 32 -12.53 1.08 -2.89
CA PHE A 32 -13.11 2.41 -2.70
C PHE A 32 -14.63 2.42 -2.94
N VAL A 33 -15.09 1.81 -4.04
CA VAL A 33 -16.52 1.69 -4.34
C VAL A 33 -17.22 0.80 -3.30
N GLY A 34 -16.60 -0.29 -2.87
CA GLY A 34 -17.12 -1.15 -1.80
C GLY A 34 -17.28 -0.42 -0.47
N GLY A 35 -16.29 0.40 -0.09
CA GLY A 35 -16.35 1.25 1.09
C GLY A 35 -17.44 2.32 1.00
N LEU A 36 -17.61 2.94 -0.16
CA LEU A 36 -18.70 3.88 -0.44
C LEU A 36 -20.07 3.23 -0.30
N VAL A 37 -20.26 2.03 -0.85
CA VAL A 37 -21.50 1.27 -0.73
C VAL A 37 -21.81 0.96 0.74
N LEU A 38 -20.79 0.54 1.51
CA LEU A 38 -20.95 0.30 2.95
C LEU A 38 -21.30 1.58 3.72
N LEU A 39 -20.70 2.73 3.38
CA LEU A 39 -21.04 4.02 3.98
C LEU A 39 -22.48 4.43 3.69
N ILE A 40 -22.97 4.22 2.46
CA ILE A 40 -24.36 4.49 2.07
C ILE A 40 -25.34 3.58 2.82
N ILE A 41 -25.01 2.29 2.95
CA ILE A 41 -25.86 1.34 3.69
C ILE A 41 -25.87 1.67 5.20
N SER A 42 -24.72 2.05 5.77
CA SER A 42 -24.59 2.49 7.17
C SER A 42 -25.40 3.77 7.44
N ALA A 43 -25.37 4.73 6.52
CA ALA A 43 -26.19 5.94 6.53
C ALA A 43 -27.69 5.64 6.51
N LEU A 44 -28.13 4.72 5.65
CA LEU A 44 -29.53 4.28 5.55
C LEU A 44 -30.01 3.53 6.81
N MET A 45 -29.10 2.84 7.50
CA MET A 45 -29.38 2.12 8.75
C MET A 45 -29.32 3.02 10.00
N GLY A 46 -29.05 4.32 9.85
CA GLY A 46 -29.06 5.29 10.95
C GLY A 46 -27.83 5.25 11.87
N HIS A 47 -26.76 4.55 11.46
CA HIS A 47 -25.51 4.57 12.20
C HIS A 47 -24.74 5.86 11.91
N LYS A 48 -24.06 6.39 12.93
CA LYS A 48 -23.31 7.65 12.84
C LYS A 48 -22.09 7.43 11.94
N VAL A 49 -22.18 7.92 10.70
CA VAL A 49 -21.15 7.76 9.66
C VAL A 49 -19.93 8.66 9.90
N LEU A 50 -20.09 9.72 10.70
CA LEU A 50 -19.01 10.63 11.07
C LEU A 50 -18.20 10.09 12.27
N PRO A 51 -16.85 10.25 12.26
CA PRO A 51 -16.02 10.00 13.43
C PRO A 51 -16.46 10.91 14.58
N ALA A 52 -16.30 10.43 15.82
CA ALA A 52 -16.88 11.00 17.04
C ALA A 52 -16.45 12.45 17.42
N SER A 53 -15.71 13.15 16.56
CA SER A 53 -15.09 14.45 16.85
C SER A 53 -15.53 15.60 15.93
N GLU A 54 -16.48 15.39 15.00
CA GLU A 54 -17.00 16.43 14.09
C GLU A 54 -18.53 16.53 14.18
N THR A 55 -19.05 17.76 14.12
CA THR A 55 -20.48 18.07 14.24
C THR A 55 -21.24 17.61 13.00
N SER A 56 -22.28 16.78 13.19
CA SER A 56 -23.17 16.33 12.11
C SER A 56 -23.80 17.53 11.41
N THR A 57 -23.73 17.56 10.07
CA THR A 57 -24.28 18.66 9.27
C THR A 57 -25.80 18.61 9.11
N GLY A 58 -26.48 17.69 9.81
CA GLY A 58 -27.93 17.60 9.86
C GLY A 58 -28.58 16.89 8.65
N TYR A 59 -27.81 16.54 7.62
CA TYR A 59 -28.27 15.73 6.48
C TYR A 59 -27.34 14.54 6.20
N THR A 60 -27.90 13.34 6.17
CA THR A 60 -27.15 12.08 5.98
C THR A 60 -26.42 11.98 4.63
N ALA A 61 -26.86 12.77 3.64
CA ALA A 61 -26.23 12.83 2.31
C ALA A 61 -24.98 13.74 2.28
N THR A 62 -24.95 14.83 3.05
CA THR A 62 -23.78 15.73 3.14
C THR A 62 -22.70 15.13 4.04
N ASP A 63 -23.09 14.37 5.05
CA ASP A 63 -22.18 13.68 5.98
C ASP A 63 -21.26 12.66 5.27
N ILE A 64 -21.74 11.97 4.23
CA ILE A 64 -20.92 11.04 3.41
C ILE A 64 -19.86 11.81 2.60
N VAL A 65 -20.25 12.94 1.98
CA VAL A 65 -19.34 13.77 1.17
C VAL A 65 -18.29 14.44 2.04
N GLU A 66 -18.67 14.94 3.23
CA GLU A 66 -17.74 15.52 4.19
C GLU A 66 -16.76 14.46 4.71
N TYR A 67 -17.21 13.23 5.00
CA TYR A 67 -16.33 12.14 5.41
C TYR A 67 -15.31 11.76 4.33
N ILE A 68 -15.74 11.68 3.06
CA ILE A 68 -14.85 11.47 1.92
C ILE A 68 -13.84 12.60 1.81
N LYS A 69 -14.28 13.86 1.94
CA LYS A 69 -13.40 15.03 1.89
C LYS A 69 -12.35 15.00 2.99
N ILE A 70 -12.73 14.67 4.24
CA ILE A 70 -11.80 14.55 5.37
C ILE A 70 -10.80 13.40 5.13
N LEU A 71 -11.27 12.24 4.67
CA LEU A 71 -10.41 11.11 4.31
C LEU A 71 -9.42 11.46 3.18
N LEU A 72 -9.88 12.13 2.13
CA LEU A 72 -9.02 12.55 1.02
C LEU A 72 -8.03 13.63 1.47
N MET A 73 -8.43 14.58 2.32
CA MET A 73 -7.53 15.60 2.85
C MET A 73 -6.44 14.99 3.74
N SER A 74 -6.80 14.10 4.67
CA SER A 74 -5.80 13.46 5.54
C SER A 74 -4.91 12.48 4.77
N ARG A 75 -5.47 11.62 3.91
CA ARG A 75 -4.65 10.65 3.15
C ARG A 75 -3.87 11.30 2.01
N GLY A 76 -4.45 12.26 1.31
CA GLY A 76 -3.76 13.02 0.27
C GLY A 76 -2.70 13.97 0.84
N GLY A 77 -3.02 14.66 1.93
CA GLY A 77 -2.13 15.60 2.61
C GLY A 77 -0.96 14.90 3.32
N ASP A 78 -1.21 13.84 4.09
CA ASP A 78 -0.15 13.19 4.86
C ASP A 78 0.60 12.14 4.02
N LEU A 79 -0.11 11.07 3.63
CA LEU A 79 0.48 9.95 2.90
C LEU A 79 0.90 10.35 1.48
N GLY A 80 0.07 11.13 0.78
CA GLY A 80 0.36 11.58 -0.58
C GLY A 80 1.62 12.44 -0.67
N MET A 81 1.79 13.41 0.24
CA MET A 81 3.00 14.24 0.27
C MET A 81 4.25 13.45 0.67
N MET A 82 4.14 12.54 1.64
CA MET A 82 5.25 11.65 2.01
C MET A 82 5.70 10.81 0.81
N ILE A 83 4.77 10.19 0.08
CA ILE A 83 5.08 9.39 -1.10
C ILE A 83 5.72 10.26 -2.20
N MET A 84 5.21 11.47 -2.46
CA MET A 84 5.80 12.38 -3.45
C MET A 84 7.26 12.74 -3.12
N MET A 85 7.56 13.02 -1.86
CA MET A 85 8.93 13.32 -1.42
C MET A 85 9.85 12.10 -1.61
N LEU A 86 9.40 10.90 -1.24
CA LEU A 86 10.16 9.66 -1.40
C LEU A 86 10.40 9.32 -2.89
N CYS A 87 9.36 9.42 -3.71
CA CYS A 87 9.46 9.24 -5.16
C CYS A 87 10.38 10.28 -5.80
N GLY A 88 10.29 11.55 -5.38
CA GLY A 88 11.15 12.63 -5.85
C GLY A 88 12.62 12.39 -5.52
N PHE A 89 12.92 11.96 -4.30
CA PHE A 89 14.25 11.54 -3.89
C PHE A 89 14.77 10.37 -4.73
N ALA A 90 13.97 9.32 -4.92
CA ALA A 90 14.34 8.15 -5.72
C ALA A 90 14.59 8.51 -7.20
N ALA A 91 13.73 9.34 -7.78
CA ALA A 91 13.88 9.84 -9.15
C ALA A 91 15.15 10.68 -9.29
N TYR A 92 15.43 11.57 -8.34
CA TYR A 92 16.64 12.40 -8.32
C TYR A 92 17.93 11.57 -8.20
N MET A 93 17.95 10.59 -7.29
CA MET A 93 19.08 9.66 -7.14
C MET A 93 19.33 8.81 -8.39
N THR A 94 18.26 8.46 -9.11
CA THR A 94 18.37 7.76 -10.40
C THR A 94 18.88 8.70 -11.49
N HIS A 95 18.42 9.96 -11.53
CA HIS A 95 18.86 10.95 -12.52
C HIS A 95 20.35 11.28 -12.42
N ILE A 96 20.92 11.33 -11.21
CA ILE A 96 22.36 11.54 -11.00
C ILE A 96 23.19 10.26 -11.29
N GLY A 97 22.54 9.10 -11.48
CA GLY A 97 23.23 7.82 -11.66
C GLY A 97 23.84 7.27 -10.37
N ALA A 98 23.51 7.86 -9.22
CA ALA A 98 23.98 7.40 -7.92
C ALA A 98 23.46 6.00 -7.61
N ASN A 99 22.22 5.69 -8.01
CA ASN A 99 21.63 4.37 -7.82
C ASN A 99 22.43 3.27 -8.55
N ASP A 100 22.85 3.51 -9.79
CA ASP A 100 23.65 2.54 -10.55
C ASP A 100 25.05 2.32 -9.97
N MET A 101 25.66 3.37 -9.42
CA MET A 101 26.95 3.26 -8.75
C MET A 101 26.83 2.51 -7.42
N VAL A 102 25.80 2.80 -6.62
CA VAL A 102 25.51 2.05 -5.39
C VAL A 102 25.22 0.59 -5.70
N VAL A 103 24.45 0.30 -6.75
CA VAL A 103 24.18 -1.08 -7.20
C VAL A 103 25.47 -1.78 -7.60
N LYS A 104 26.37 -1.16 -8.38
CA LYS A 104 27.67 -1.74 -8.76
C LYS A 104 28.60 -1.95 -7.57
N LEU A 105 28.62 -1.00 -6.63
CA LEU A 105 29.46 -1.10 -5.43
C LEU A 105 28.95 -2.16 -4.46
N ALA A 106 27.62 -2.28 -4.31
CA ALA A 106 26.98 -3.27 -3.46
C ALA A 106 26.99 -4.68 -4.08
N SER A 107 26.86 -4.80 -5.41
CA SER A 107 26.88 -6.08 -6.10
C SER A 107 28.27 -6.71 -6.19
N LYS A 108 29.36 -5.92 -6.23
CA LYS A 108 30.74 -6.43 -6.21
C LYS A 108 31.08 -7.36 -5.02
N PRO A 109 30.84 -6.97 -3.75
CA PRO A 109 31.08 -7.84 -2.61
C PRO A 109 30.02 -8.94 -2.47
N LEU A 110 28.78 -8.69 -2.91
CA LEU A 110 27.70 -9.67 -2.86
C LEU A 110 27.87 -10.82 -3.85
N GLN A 111 28.49 -10.59 -5.01
CA GLN A 111 28.85 -11.65 -5.96
C GLN A 111 29.85 -12.66 -5.38
N TYR A 112 30.56 -12.31 -4.30
CA TYR A 112 31.45 -13.25 -3.60
C TYR A 112 30.66 -14.30 -2.80
N ILE A 113 29.40 -14.02 -2.46
CA ILE A 113 28.49 -14.96 -1.81
C ILE A 113 27.81 -15.80 -2.90
N ASN A 114 28.28 -17.04 -3.06
CA ASN A 114 27.80 -17.99 -4.08
C ASN A 114 26.36 -18.51 -3.86
N SER A 115 25.61 -17.98 -2.89
CA SER A 115 24.27 -18.45 -2.53
C SER A 115 23.20 -17.34 -2.75
N PRO A 116 22.52 -17.34 -3.91
CA PRO A 116 21.39 -16.43 -4.18
C PRO A 116 20.29 -16.53 -3.13
N TYR A 117 20.08 -17.71 -2.54
CA TYR A 117 19.06 -17.95 -1.50
C TYR A 117 19.37 -17.23 -0.18
N LEU A 118 20.64 -17.23 0.24
CA LEU A 118 21.05 -16.54 1.48
C LEU A 118 20.90 -15.02 1.34
N LEU A 119 21.13 -14.53 0.13
CA LEU A 119 20.95 -13.14 -0.28
C LEU A 119 19.47 -12.73 -0.28
N MET A 120 18.57 -13.62 -0.72
CA MET A 120 17.12 -13.41 -0.61
C MET A 120 16.64 -13.31 0.84
N ILE A 121 17.16 -14.16 1.73
CA ILE A 121 16.82 -14.11 3.17
C ILE A 121 17.29 -12.80 3.80
N ALA A 122 18.53 -12.39 3.52
CA ALA A 122 19.06 -11.11 4.01
C ALA A 122 18.24 -9.91 3.49
N ALA A 123 17.91 -9.91 2.20
CA ALA A 123 17.06 -8.89 1.58
C ALA A 123 15.67 -8.81 2.22
N TYR A 124 15.07 -9.96 2.56
CA TYR A 124 13.80 -10.02 3.28
C TYR A 124 13.89 -9.37 4.67
N PHE A 125 14.92 -9.69 5.46
CA PHE A 125 15.11 -9.06 6.77
C PHE A 125 15.29 -7.55 6.67
N VAL A 126 16.08 -7.07 5.69
CA VAL A 126 16.25 -5.63 5.44
C VAL A 126 14.91 -4.98 5.08
N ALA A 127 14.11 -5.63 4.23
CA ALA A 127 12.82 -5.11 3.82
C ALA A 127 11.81 -5.07 4.99
N CYS A 128 11.83 -6.06 5.89
CA CYS A 128 11.06 -6.04 7.14
C CYS A 128 11.56 -4.97 8.14
N LEU A 129 12.87 -4.72 8.23
CA LEU A 129 13.39 -3.62 9.05
C LEU A 129 12.95 -2.26 8.49
N MET A 130 12.90 -2.13 7.16
CA MET A 130 12.38 -0.93 6.50
C MET A 130 10.86 -0.75 6.71
N SER A 131 10.06 -1.82 6.83
CA SER A 131 8.63 -1.69 7.13
C SER A 131 8.37 -1.15 8.55
N LEU A 132 9.30 -1.33 9.49
CA LEU A 132 9.25 -0.69 10.80
C LEU A 132 9.55 0.83 10.72
N ALA A 133 10.34 1.25 9.75
CA ALA A 133 10.71 2.66 9.58
C ALA A 133 9.70 3.45 8.73
N VAL A 134 9.06 2.79 7.75
CA VAL A 134 8.13 3.41 6.80
C VAL A 134 6.72 2.87 7.05
N SER A 135 5.84 3.71 7.60
CA SER A 135 4.46 3.35 7.95
C SER A 135 3.50 3.20 6.76
N SER A 136 3.96 3.50 5.54
CA SER A 136 3.16 3.48 4.33
C SER A 136 3.53 2.28 3.45
N ALA A 137 2.59 1.34 3.27
CA ALA A 137 2.78 0.18 2.39
C ALA A 137 3.12 0.58 0.93
N THR A 138 2.43 1.60 0.40
CA THR A 138 2.68 2.10 -0.95
C THR A 138 4.03 2.80 -1.07
N GLY A 139 4.41 3.61 -0.06
CA GLY A 139 5.71 4.29 -0.04
C GLY A 139 6.88 3.33 0.10
N LEU A 140 6.74 2.33 0.97
CA LEU A 140 7.70 1.24 1.14
C LEU A 140 7.91 0.45 -0.16
N GLY A 141 6.82 0.10 -0.86
CA GLY A 141 6.87 -0.62 -2.13
C GLY A 141 7.65 0.13 -3.20
N VAL A 142 7.42 1.44 -3.35
CA VAL A 142 8.17 2.26 -4.32
C VAL A 142 9.64 2.38 -3.94
N LEU A 143 9.95 2.60 -2.66
CA LEU A 143 11.34 2.66 -2.17
C LEU A 143 12.10 1.36 -2.44
N LEU A 144 11.51 0.21 -2.10
CA LEU A 144 12.13 -1.10 -2.31
C LEU A 144 12.33 -1.42 -3.79
N MET A 145 11.41 -0.98 -4.65
CA MET A 145 11.53 -1.16 -6.10
C MET A 145 12.59 -0.25 -6.72
N ALA A 146 12.81 0.94 -6.16
CA ALA A 146 13.86 1.84 -6.60
C ALA A 146 15.25 1.41 -6.11
N THR A 147 15.35 0.80 -4.93
CA THR A 147 16.64 0.55 -4.24
C THR A 147 17.04 -0.92 -4.23
N LEU A 148 16.23 -1.79 -3.62
CA LEU A 148 16.57 -3.19 -3.38
C LEU A 148 16.39 -4.05 -4.64
N PHE A 149 15.35 -3.78 -5.42
CA PHE A 149 15.04 -4.52 -6.65
C PHE A 149 16.18 -4.51 -7.69
N PRO A 150 16.77 -3.37 -8.09
CA PRO A 150 17.88 -3.39 -9.03
C PRO A 150 19.10 -4.14 -8.48
N VAL A 151 19.38 -4.04 -7.18
CA VAL A 151 20.50 -4.79 -6.56
C VAL A 151 20.27 -6.29 -6.68
N MET A 152 19.08 -6.79 -6.33
CA MET A 152 18.76 -8.22 -6.38
C MET A 152 18.81 -8.77 -7.82
N VAL A 153 18.26 -8.04 -8.79
CA VAL A 153 18.25 -8.48 -10.19
C VAL A 153 19.67 -8.49 -10.79
N ASN A 154 20.54 -7.54 -10.42
CA ASN A 154 21.93 -7.49 -10.88
C ASN A 154 22.82 -8.61 -10.29
N VAL A 155 22.43 -9.21 -9.17
CA VAL A 155 23.14 -10.35 -8.55
C VAL A 155 22.66 -11.69 -9.12
N GLY A 156 21.67 -11.70 -10.02
CA GLY A 156 21.18 -12.90 -10.72
C GLY A 156 19.91 -13.51 -10.13
N ILE A 157 19.23 -12.82 -9.20
CA ILE A 157 17.90 -13.23 -8.71
C ILE A 157 16.85 -12.93 -9.78
N SER A 158 15.87 -13.82 -9.96
CA SER A 158 14.80 -13.61 -10.93
C SER A 158 13.95 -12.39 -10.57
N ARG A 159 13.47 -11.67 -11.60
CA ARG A 159 12.60 -10.48 -11.40
C ARG A 159 11.35 -10.80 -10.57
N GLY A 160 10.78 -11.99 -10.74
CA GLY A 160 9.62 -12.43 -9.97
C GLY A 160 9.93 -12.65 -8.49
N ALA A 161 11.05 -13.28 -8.17
CA ALA A 161 11.48 -13.49 -6.78
C ALA A 161 11.83 -12.16 -6.09
N ALA A 162 12.55 -11.26 -6.78
CA ALA A 162 12.85 -9.93 -6.27
C ALA A 162 11.57 -9.11 -6.00
N ALA A 163 10.59 -9.16 -6.91
CA ALA A 163 9.30 -8.50 -6.71
C ALA A 163 8.51 -9.10 -5.53
N ALA A 164 8.54 -10.43 -5.36
CA ALA A 164 7.89 -11.10 -4.23
C ALA A 164 8.49 -10.67 -2.88
N ILE A 165 9.82 -10.55 -2.80
CA ILE A 165 10.50 -10.06 -1.59
C ILE A 165 10.17 -8.60 -1.32
N CYS A 166 10.08 -7.75 -2.35
CA CYS A 166 9.64 -6.36 -2.17
C CYS A 166 8.17 -6.25 -1.73
N ALA A 167 7.31 -7.19 -2.15
CA ALA A 167 5.88 -7.19 -1.81
C ALA A 167 5.57 -7.79 -0.42
N SER A 168 6.35 -8.76 0.05
CA SER A 168 6.07 -9.50 1.28
C SER A 168 5.99 -8.62 2.55
N PRO A 169 6.89 -7.64 2.77
CA PRO A 169 6.80 -6.73 3.92
C PRO A 169 5.61 -5.78 3.85
N ALA A 170 5.08 -5.50 2.65
CA ALA A 170 3.92 -4.63 2.49
C ALA A 170 2.59 -5.34 2.82
N ALA A 171 2.63 -6.66 3.00
CA ALA A 171 1.50 -7.49 3.41
C ALA A 171 1.45 -7.77 4.93
N ILE A 172 2.49 -7.36 5.67
CA ILE A 172 2.59 -7.42 7.14
C ILE A 172 2.04 -6.12 7.71
#